data_AF-A0A8C4QHQ2-F1
#
_entry.id   AF-A0A8C4QHQ2-F1
#
_cell.length_a   1.000
_cell.length_b   1.000
_cell.length_c   1.000
_cell.angle_alpha   90.00
_cell.angle_beta   90.00
_cell.angle_gamma   90.00
#
_symmetry.space_group_name_H-M   'P 1'
#
loop_
_entity.id
_entity.type
_entity.pdbx_description
1 polymer ?
#
loop_
_entity_poly.entity_id
_entity_poly.type
_entity_poly.pdbx_seq_one_letter_code
_entity_poly.pdbx_strand_id
1 'polypeptide(L)'
;MLWGNLKKNPRFKGYEFTEGGVGVKFELPRLLCKREIALRFLWTRYDHLTPVSFPPFTLPSESCYHGAQTLLSGCCVRQESVSSRLESSKGSSLQDLSEFEGLMVIEADANTDFSECKKSTEDILSDMQAHHALDSKGATINLYQYGVIGGIMHISLFQIPPQPHIAGEWTITQIIEEGLKEIPYPDVMISTLMLTASSDSQKSLLSLGHSSIPVSQLMTLTFTPPTGLVITQPPLVARWEVADQVWTTQGISRASYNATSSRVSFRLSIPCSVALFQHLYVGVPYAHWELRPCAMRNGEADSIGESAAVLVCELATGITVHIGIALQTAKYQLLPGNDQWAELAFPSVCGHWLSLAQLKRALRYMGVNLFSEHHAQHFISIPQKDWQLEKQSYNQMALLASVFAFSRSCWNMHSASEKFILQVCEPIKVLPATSTLPTSADWRLIAVTARSAQWINGGDLDPEMPTEPTPGQLFHGLLWNAVFTTASPAGTNRLTNFPAGLAHAVRKILHATRPLAFS
;
A
#
# COMPACT_ATOMS: atom_id res chain seq x y z
N MET A 1 -22.68 16.18 3.20
CA MET A 1 -22.67 17.59 2.73
C MET A 1 -23.65 17.72 1.57
N LEU A 2 -24.42 18.80 1.52
CA LEU A 2 -25.41 19.06 0.46
C LEU A 2 -25.33 20.53 0.04
N TRP A 3 -25.25 20.78 -1.26
CA TRP A 3 -25.31 22.12 -1.85
C TRP A 3 -26.43 22.17 -2.89
N GLY A 4 -27.13 23.30 -3.00
CA GLY A 4 -28.20 23.49 -3.97
C GLY A 4 -28.07 24.78 -4.77
N ASN A 5 -28.28 24.71 -6.08
CA ASN A 5 -28.28 25.86 -6.98
C ASN A 5 -29.67 26.52 -7.04
N LEU A 6 -29.97 27.36 -6.06
CA LEU A 6 -31.27 28.06 -5.97
C LEU A 6 -31.36 29.32 -6.84
N LYS A 7 -30.22 29.98 -7.13
CA LYS A 7 -30.17 31.29 -7.80
C LYS A 7 -29.76 31.24 -9.29
N LYS A 8 -29.53 30.04 -9.85
CA LYS A 8 -29.18 29.81 -11.28
C LYS A 8 -28.15 30.80 -11.82
N ASN A 9 -27.01 30.94 -11.16
CA ASN A 9 -26.01 31.95 -11.54
C ASN A 9 -25.03 31.41 -12.61
N PRO A 10 -25.05 31.89 -13.86
CA PRO A 10 -24.14 31.42 -14.91
C PRO A 10 -22.67 31.81 -14.69
N ARG A 11 -22.40 32.76 -13.79
CA ARG A 11 -21.04 33.16 -13.37
C ARG A 11 -20.53 32.35 -12.18
N PHE A 12 -21.32 31.40 -11.67
CA PHE A 12 -20.88 30.52 -10.60
C PHE A 12 -19.71 29.66 -11.07
N LYS A 13 -18.61 29.70 -10.30
CA LYS A 13 -17.38 28.96 -10.59
C LYS A 13 -17.30 27.67 -9.77
N GLY A 14 -17.73 27.69 -8.51
CA GLY A 14 -17.61 26.57 -7.59
C GLY A 14 -17.92 26.96 -6.15
N TYR A 15 -17.94 25.97 -5.27
CA TYR A 15 -18.12 26.14 -3.83
C TYR A 15 -17.20 25.19 -3.07
N GLU A 16 -16.70 25.62 -1.91
CA GLU A 16 -15.85 24.82 -1.01
C GLU A 16 -16.57 24.67 0.33
N PHE A 17 -16.81 23.42 0.72
CA PHE A 17 -17.27 23.09 2.05
C PHE A 17 -16.08 23.19 3.00
N THR A 18 -16.14 24.14 3.94
CA THR A 18 -15.11 24.35 4.97
C THR A 18 -15.54 23.82 6.35
N GLU A 19 -16.83 23.53 6.52
CA GLU A 19 -17.37 23.01 7.78
C GLU A 19 -17.01 21.53 8.00
N GLY A 20 -16.61 21.20 9.24
CA GLY A 20 -16.33 19.82 9.65
C GLY A 20 -14.94 19.26 9.28
N GLY A 21 -14.00 20.12 8.86
CA GLY A 21 -12.61 19.72 8.58
C GLY A 21 -12.40 18.92 7.29
N VAL A 22 -13.45 18.70 6.50
CA VAL A 22 -13.42 17.99 5.22
C VAL A 22 -13.45 19.03 4.09
N GLY A 23 -12.27 19.42 3.62
CA GLY A 23 -12.10 20.49 2.61
C GLY A 23 -12.48 20.05 1.19
N VAL A 24 -13.77 19.82 0.93
CA VAL A 24 -14.28 19.44 -0.41
C VAL A 24 -14.69 20.69 -1.19
N LYS A 25 -14.02 20.93 -2.31
CA LYS A 25 -14.30 21.96 -3.30
C LYS A 25 -14.76 21.33 -4.60
N PHE A 26 -15.79 21.89 -5.22
CA PHE A 26 -16.22 21.49 -6.56
C PHE A 26 -16.38 22.70 -7.47
N GLU A 27 -16.17 22.49 -8.76
CA GLU A 27 -16.43 23.45 -9.82
C GLU A 27 -17.42 22.84 -10.82
N LEU A 28 -18.47 23.59 -11.12
CA LEU A 28 -19.54 23.15 -11.99
C LEU A 28 -19.29 23.55 -13.45
N PRO A 29 -19.58 22.66 -14.41
CA PRO A 29 -19.73 23.03 -15.80
C PRO A 29 -20.80 24.10 -15.99
N ARG A 30 -20.59 25.03 -16.94
CA ARG A 30 -21.49 26.18 -17.20
C ARG A 30 -22.95 25.78 -17.43
N LEU A 31 -23.18 24.63 -18.05
CA LEU A 31 -24.52 24.11 -18.31
C LEU A 31 -25.26 23.70 -17.03
N LEU A 32 -24.54 23.18 -16.03
CA LEU A 32 -25.11 22.85 -14.72
C LEU A 32 -25.39 24.11 -13.88
N CYS A 33 -24.61 25.18 -14.04
CA CYS A 33 -24.82 26.45 -13.32
C CYS A 33 -26.17 27.13 -13.60
N LYS A 34 -26.83 26.79 -14.73
CA LYS A 34 -28.14 27.35 -15.11
C LYS A 34 -29.34 26.49 -14.68
N ARG A 35 -29.11 25.33 -14.06
CA ARG A 35 -30.18 24.37 -13.70
C ARG A 35 -30.42 24.32 -12.20
N GLU A 36 -31.64 23.94 -11.81
CA GLU A 36 -32.05 23.70 -10.42
C GLU A 36 -31.51 22.34 -9.99
N ILE A 37 -30.27 22.31 -9.51
CA ILE A 37 -29.57 21.09 -9.15
C ILE A 37 -29.09 21.13 -7.71
N ALA A 38 -29.09 19.97 -7.07
CA ALA A 38 -28.44 19.76 -5.79
C ALA A 38 -27.31 18.75 -5.92
N LEU A 39 -26.16 19.07 -5.33
CA LEU A 39 -25.01 18.19 -5.23
C LEU A 39 -24.88 17.67 -3.81
N ARG A 40 -24.85 16.34 -3.68
CA ARG A 40 -24.62 15.67 -2.39
C ARG A 40 -23.25 14.99 -2.43
N PHE A 41 -22.49 15.21 -1.36
CA PHE A 41 -21.28 14.47 -1.05
C PHE A 41 -21.51 13.69 0.25
N LEU A 42 -21.38 12.37 0.18
CA LEU A 42 -21.46 11.47 1.33
C LEU A 42 -20.15 10.69 1.42
N TRP A 43 -19.48 10.78 2.57
CA TRP A 43 -18.23 10.07 2.81
C TRP A 43 -18.49 8.87 3.72
N THR A 44 -18.12 7.67 3.28
CA THR A 44 -18.19 6.46 4.09
C THR A 44 -16.80 5.98 4.43
N ARG A 45 -16.59 5.60 5.70
CA ARG A 45 -15.31 5.09 6.17
C ARG A 45 -14.91 3.76 5.53
N TYR A 46 -15.89 2.92 5.21
CA TYR A 46 -15.66 1.57 4.73
C TYR A 46 -16.06 1.42 3.28
N ASP A 47 -15.30 0.58 2.58
CA ASP A 47 -15.68 0.09 1.28
C ASP A 47 -16.83 -0.91 1.43
N HIS A 48 -17.95 -0.58 0.79
CA HIS A 48 -19.18 -1.36 0.73
C HIS A 48 -19.60 -1.64 -0.71
N LEU A 49 -18.77 -1.23 -1.68
CA LEU A 49 -19.01 -1.42 -3.11
C LEU A 49 -18.24 -2.62 -3.62
N THR A 50 -16.98 -2.77 -3.21
CA THR A 50 -16.15 -3.90 -3.62
C THR A 50 -16.76 -5.21 -3.10
N PRO A 51 -17.03 -6.20 -3.99
CA PRO A 51 -17.56 -7.48 -3.59
C PRO A 51 -16.60 -8.20 -2.65
N VAL A 52 -17.16 -8.88 -1.63
CA VAL A 52 -16.36 -9.65 -0.65
C VAL A 52 -15.69 -10.88 -1.29
N SER A 53 -16.23 -11.35 -2.42
CA SER A 53 -15.67 -12.43 -3.23
C SER A 53 -14.91 -11.85 -4.41
N PHE A 54 -13.59 -11.91 -4.35
CA PHE A 54 -12.77 -11.64 -5.54
C PHE A 54 -12.99 -12.77 -6.56
N PRO A 55 -13.10 -12.45 -7.86
CA PRO A 55 -12.99 -13.49 -8.89
C PRO A 55 -11.64 -14.20 -8.74
N PRO A 56 -11.55 -15.52 -8.99
CA PRO A 56 -10.30 -16.26 -8.84
C PRO A 56 -9.17 -15.55 -9.59
N PHE A 57 -8.04 -15.36 -8.91
CA PHE A 57 -6.86 -14.72 -9.47
C PHE A 57 -6.44 -15.43 -10.76
N THR A 58 -6.61 -14.76 -11.90
CA THR A 58 -6.08 -15.19 -13.19
C THR A 58 -4.75 -14.50 -13.42
N LEU A 59 -3.69 -15.28 -13.54
CA LEU A 59 -2.35 -14.77 -13.89
C LEU A 59 -2.42 -13.95 -15.20
N PRO A 60 -1.86 -12.73 -15.24
CA PRO A 60 -1.63 -12.02 -16.49
C PRO A 60 -0.73 -12.87 -17.42
N SER A 61 -1.02 -12.90 -18.72
CA SER A 61 -0.27 -13.67 -19.72
C SER A 61 1.23 -13.30 -19.77
N GLU A 62 2.08 -14.27 -20.09
CA GLU A 62 3.55 -14.24 -19.97
C GLU A 62 4.31 -13.12 -20.74
N SER A 63 3.63 -12.28 -21.51
CA SER A 63 4.24 -11.15 -22.22
C SER A 63 4.72 -10.01 -21.30
N CYS A 64 4.36 -10.01 -20.01
CA CYS A 64 4.78 -8.98 -19.05
C CYS A 64 6.13 -9.25 -18.35
N TYR A 65 6.77 -10.40 -18.56
CA TYR A 65 7.94 -10.81 -17.77
C TYR A 65 9.31 -10.33 -18.29
N HIS A 66 9.42 -9.81 -19.51
CA HIS A 66 10.73 -9.48 -20.12
C HIS A 66 11.30 -8.11 -19.75
N GLY A 67 10.54 -7.23 -19.08
CA GLY A 67 11.03 -5.91 -18.66
C GLY A 67 11.87 -5.90 -17.37
N ALA A 68 11.75 -6.94 -16.54
CA ALA A 68 12.37 -6.99 -15.21
C ALA A 68 13.75 -7.67 -15.19
N GLN A 69 14.12 -8.44 -16.22
CA GLN A 69 15.39 -9.18 -16.24
C GLN A 69 16.61 -8.30 -16.55
N THR A 70 16.43 -7.14 -17.20
CA THR A 70 17.58 -6.35 -17.69
C THR A 70 18.07 -5.26 -16.72
N LEU A 71 17.33 -4.97 -15.63
CA LEU A 71 17.65 -3.82 -14.76
C LEU A 71 18.28 -4.18 -13.40
N LEU A 72 18.36 -5.46 -13.03
CA LEU A 72 19.09 -5.92 -11.84
C LEU A 72 20.52 -6.38 -12.15
N SER A 73 20.91 -6.47 -13.42
CA SER A 73 22.31 -6.68 -13.82
C SER A 73 23.15 -5.39 -13.77
N GLY A 74 22.55 -4.23 -13.44
CA GLY A 74 23.21 -2.91 -13.47
C GLY A 74 23.62 -2.35 -12.11
N CYS A 75 23.21 -2.96 -10.99
CA CYS A 75 23.53 -2.48 -9.64
C CYS A 75 24.53 -3.38 -8.90
N CYS A 76 25.60 -3.79 -9.57
CA CYS A 76 26.84 -4.09 -8.87
C CYS A 76 27.61 -2.79 -8.73
N VAL A 77 27.57 -2.18 -7.54
CA VAL A 77 28.50 -1.11 -7.16
C VAL A 77 29.92 -1.71 -7.22
N ARG A 78 30.61 -1.49 -8.34
CA ARG A 78 32.07 -1.67 -8.39
C ARG A 78 32.68 -0.50 -7.63
N GLN A 79 33.23 -0.78 -6.45
CA GLN A 79 34.25 0.07 -5.86
C GLN A 79 35.47 0.03 -6.78
N GLU A 80 35.69 1.09 -7.54
CA GLU A 80 36.97 1.31 -8.21
C GLU A 80 37.98 1.86 -7.19
N SER A 81 38.83 0.97 -6.71
CA SER A 81 40.10 1.35 -6.11
C SER A 81 41.06 1.77 -7.23
N VAL A 82 41.40 3.06 -7.27
CA VAL A 82 42.46 3.59 -8.12
C VAL A 82 43.80 3.09 -7.59
N SER A 83 44.46 2.20 -8.33
CA SER A 83 45.91 2.06 -8.25
C SER A 83 46.49 1.90 -9.66
N SER A 84 47.39 2.81 -9.99
CA SER A 84 48.11 2.91 -11.24
C SER A 84 49.24 1.88 -11.33
N ARG A 85 49.43 1.29 -12.52
CA ARG A 85 50.71 1.23 -13.25
C ARG A 85 50.60 0.42 -14.54
N LEU A 86 51.25 0.95 -15.58
CA LEU A 86 51.46 0.37 -16.90
C LEU A 86 52.27 -0.94 -16.84
N GLU A 87 52.03 -1.88 -17.77
CA GLU A 87 52.89 -2.13 -18.94
C GLU A 87 52.52 -3.40 -19.74
N SER A 88 52.27 -3.18 -21.04
CA SER A 88 52.74 -3.93 -22.22
C SER A 88 52.69 -5.47 -22.33
N SER A 89 51.98 -5.89 -23.40
CA SER A 89 52.51 -6.66 -24.55
C SER A 89 52.14 -8.16 -24.72
N LYS A 90 51.62 -8.41 -25.94
CA LYS A 90 51.80 -9.57 -26.84
C LYS A 90 51.19 -10.93 -26.46
N GLY A 91 50.21 -11.34 -27.28
CA GLY A 91 50.50 -12.29 -28.37
C GLY A 91 49.81 -13.65 -28.35
N SER A 92 48.96 -13.89 -29.37
CA SER A 92 48.60 -15.17 -30.02
C SER A 92 47.90 -16.23 -29.16
N SER A 93 47.02 -17.10 -29.62
CA SER A 93 46.43 -17.50 -30.92
C SER A 93 45.15 -18.27 -30.53
N LEU A 94 43.98 -17.97 -31.09
CA LEU A 94 43.40 -18.59 -32.29
C LEU A 94 43.18 -20.10 -32.22
N GLN A 95 41.98 -20.46 -32.71
CA GLN A 95 41.43 -21.76 -33.11
C GLN A 95 40.49 -22.42 -32.09
N ASP A 96 39.25 -22.79 -32.43
CA ASP A 96 38.41 -22.62 -33.63
C ASP A 96 37.00 -23.08 -33.19
N LEU A 97 35.92 -22.34 -33.49
CA LEU A 97 35.01 -22.54 -34.65
C LEU A 97 34.32 -23.91 -34.62
N SER A 98 33.02 -24.07 -34.87
CA SER A 98 31.97 -23.24 -35.48
C SER A 98 30.69 -24.08 -35.37
N GLU A 99 29.48 -23.52 -35.36
CA GLU A 99 28.59 -23.39 -36.53
C GLU A 99 27.17 -23.10 -35.96
N PHE A 100 26.26 -22.34 -36.55
CA PHE A 100 26.28 -21.45 -37.70
C PHE A 100 24.96 -20.65 -37.64
N GLU A 101 25.09 -19.35 -37.89
CA GLU A 101 24.23 -18.35 -38.55
C GLU A 101 22.70 -18.46 -38.70
N GLY A 102 22.10 -17.26 -38.66
CA GLY A 102 20.82 -16.95 -39.29
C GLY A 102 20.37 -15.50 -39.05
N LEU A 103 21.18 -14.52 -39.46
CA LEU A 103 20.84 -13.09 -39.49
C LEU A 103 19.89 -12.76 -40.65
N MET A 104 18.96 -11.81 -40.46
CA MET A 104 18.59 -10.88 -41.53
C MET A 104 18.51 -9.45 -40.97
N VAL A 105 19.32 -8.59 -41.58
CA VAL A 105 19.46 -7.14 -41.36
C VAL A 105 18.34 -6.41 -42.09
N ILE A 106 17.78 -5.35 -41.49
CA ILE A 106 17.32 -4.17 -42.25
C ILE A 106 17.90 -2.92 -41.58
N GLU A 107 18.47 -2.08 -42.44
CA GLU A 107 19.36 -0.96 -42.19
C GLU A 107 18.66 0.25 -41.54
N ALA A 108 19.43 1.02 -40.78
CA ALA A 108 19.01 2.28 -40.18
C ALA A 108 19.32 3.44 -41.13
N ASP A 109 18.27 4.11 -41.61
CA ASP A 109 18.41 5.40 -42.28
C ASP A 109 18.58 6.53 -41.27
N ALA A 110 19.70 7.24 -41.41
CA ALA A 110 20.01 8.47 -40.71
C ALA A 110 19.33 9.66 -41.41
N ASN A 111 18.38 10.30 -40.72
CA ASN A 111 18.13 11.76 -40.70
C ASN A 111 16.72 12.06 -40.17
N THR A 112 16.60 12.58 -38.94
CA THR A 112 15.71 13.70 -38.61
C THR A 112 15.86 14.13 -37.15
N ASP A 113 16.40 15.35 -37.00
CA ASP A 113 16.15 16.35 -35.97
C ASP A 113 16.08 15.97 -34.48
N PHE A 114 17.16 16.33 -33.79
CA PHE A 114 17.17 16.60 -32.35
C PHE A 114 16.15 17.69 -31.99
N SER A 115 15.01 17.30 -31.41
CA SER A 115 14.30 18.14 -30.45
C SER A 115 14.45 17.51 -29.07
N GLU A 116 15.25 18.14 -28.21
CA GLU A 116 15.41 17.76 -26.80
C GLU A 116 14.03 17.73 -26.10
N CYS A 117 13.50 16.53 -25.82
CA CYS A 117 12.49 16.35 -24.79
C CYS A 117 13.21 15.84 -23.53
N LYS A 118 13.65 16.77 -22.69
CA LYS A 118 14.14 16.47 -21.33
C LYS A 118 12.96 16.00 -20.48
N LYS A 119 12.61 14.71 -20.55
CA LYS A 119 11.80 14.07 -19.52
C LYS A 119 12.69 13.79 -18.32
N SER A 120 12.26 14.21 -17.13
CA SER A 120 12.96 13.92 -15.90
C SER A 120 12.82 12.43 -15.56
N THR A 121 13.75 11.87 -14.78
CA THR A 121 13.67 10.49 -14.29
C THR A 121 12.39 10.21 -13.48
N GLU A 122 11.78 11.24 -12.90
CA GLU A 122 10.48 11.18 -12.23
C GLU A 122 9.32 10.96 -13.21
N ASP A 123 9.38 11.56 -14.40
CA ASP A 123 8.35 11.38 -15.45
C ASP A 123 8.34 9.95 -15.99
N ILE A 124 9.51 9.33 -16.12
CA ILE A 124 9.67 7.94 -16.58
C ILE A 124 9.12 6.95 -15.52
N LEU A 125 9.38 7.21 -14.23
CA LEU A 125 8.82 6.44 -13.12
C LEU A 125 7.28 6.55 -13.04
N SER A 126 6.73 7.73 -13.34
CA SER A 126 5.28 7.95 -13.37
C SER A 126 4.59 7.26 -14.57
N ASP A 127 5.22 7.29 -15.74
CA ASP A 127 4.73 6.64 -16.96
C ASP A 127 4.77 5.09 -16.79
N MET A 128 5.81 4.54 -16.15
CA MET A 128 5.93 3.10 -15.89
C MET A 128 4.91 2.58 -14.86
N GLN A 129 4.56 3.36 -13.84
CA GLN A 129 3.53 2.99 -12.86
C GLN A 129 2.12 2.94 -13.47
N ALA A 130 1.86 3.73 -14.53
CA ALA A 130 0.59 3.70 -15.25
C ALA A 130 0.43 2.44 -16.11
N HIS A 131 1.51 1.86 -16.63
CA HIS A 131 1.47 0.68 -17.49
C HIS A 131 1.25 -0.65 -16.74
N HIS A 132 1.56 -0.72 -15.45
CA HIS A 132 1.39 -1.94 -14.64
C HIS A 132 0.05 -2.05 -13.91
N ALA A 133 -0.76 -0.99 -13.89
CA ALA A 133 -2.03 -0.94 -13.17
C ALA A 133 -3.24 -1.48 -13.96
N LEU A 134 -3.02 -1.96 -15.19
CA LEU A 134 -4.07 -2.13 -16.18
C LEU A 134 -4.17 -3.59 -16.61
N ASP A 135 -5.31 -4.23 -16.31
CA ASP A 135 -5.69 -5.47 -16.99
C ASP A 135 -5.83 -5.23 -18.50
N SER A 136 -6.01 -6.29 -19.29
CA SER A 136 -6.16 -6.31 -20.76
C SER A 136 -7.21 -5.36 -21.37
N LYS A 137 -7.93 -4.58 -20.56
CA LYS A 137 -8.84 -3.46 -20.91
C LYS A 137 -8.35 -2.05 -20.49
N GLY A 138 -7.09 -1.88 -20.08
CA GLY A 138 -6.42 -0.57 -20.01
C GLY A 138 -6.89 0.42 -18.94
N ALA A 139 -7.92 0.12 -18.14
CA ALA A 139 -8.46 1.12 -17.20
C ALA A 139 -9.14 0.58 -15.94
N THR A 140 -9.20 -0.74 -15.74
CA THR A 140 -9.78 -1.35 -14.53
C THR A 140 -8.70 -1.51 -13.47
N ILE A 141 -9.00 -1.16 -12.22
CA ILE A 141 -8.07 -1.32 -11.11
C ILE A 141 -7.98 -2.79 -10.69
N ASN A 142 -6.75 -3.30 -10.66
CA ASN A 142 -6.45 -4.59 -10.06
C ASN A 142 -6.45 -4.50 -8.52
N LEU A 143 -7.49 -5.05 -7.89
CA LEU A 143 -7.68 -5.02 -6.44
C LEU A 143 -6.74 -5.97 -5.66
N TYR A 144 -6.02 -6.87 -6.36
CA TYR A 144 -4.95 -7.66 -5.75
C TYR A 144 -3.65 -6.86 -5.59
N GLN A 145 -3.53 -5.77 -6.33
CA GLN A 145 -2.37 -4.88 -6.34
C GLN A 145 -2.66 -3.56 -5.58
N TYR A 146 -3.89 -3.05 -5.65
CA TYR A 146 -4.29 -1.77 -5.06
C TYR A 146 -5.40 -1.93 -4.02
N GLY A 147 -5.32 -1.15 -2.94
CA GLY A 147 -6.33 -1.08 -1.88
C GLY A 147 -6.89 0.32 -1.71
N VAL A 148 -8.17 0.40 -1.33
CA VAL A 148 -8.85 1.66 -1.00
C VAL A 148 -8.30 2.26 0.28
N ILE A 149 -7.95 3.55 0.25
CA ILE A 149 -7.46 4.33 1.40
C ILE A 149 -8.40 5.50 1.70
N GLY A 150 -8.57 5.86 2.97
CA GLY A 150 -9.42 6.99 3.38
C GLY A 150 -10.93 6.81 3.18
N GLY A 151 -11.40 5.71 2.59
CA GLY A 151 -12.83 5.41 2.41
C GLY A 151 -13.36 5.77 1.03
N ILE A 152 -14.69 5.93 0.92
CA ILE A 152 -15.39 6.18 -0.35
C ILE A 152 -16.17 7.48 -0.26
N MET A 153 -16.07 8.29 -1.31
CA MET A 153 -16.87 9.49 -1.50
C MET A 153 -17.95 9.25 -2.54
N HIS A 154 -19.21 9.27 -2.13
CA HIS A 154 -20.36 9.23 -3.03
C HIS A 154 -20.75 10.63 -3.45
N ILE A 155 -20.83 10.83 -4.76
CA ILE A 155 -21.25 12.08 -5.36
C ILE A 155 -22.58 11.82 -6.08
N SER A 156 -23.63 12.51 -5.67
CA SER A 156 -24.95 12.40 -6.30
C SER A 156 -25.41 13.78 -6.80
N LEU A 157 -26.03 13.80 -7.98
CA LEU A 157 -26.59 14.98 -8.60
C LEU A 157 -28.12 14.84 -8.68
N PHE A 158 -28.84 15.68 -7.93
CA PHE A 158 -30.29 15.66 -7.84
C PHE A 158 -30.92 16.87 -8.50
N GLN A 159 -32.17 16.72 -8.94
CA GLN A 159 -33.02 17.82 -9.34
C GLN A 159 -33.64 18.47 -8.10
N ILE A 160 -33.51 19.80 -8.00
CA ILE A 160 -34.17 20.56 -6.95
C ILE A 160 -35.66 20.68 -7.27
N PRO A 161 -36.56 20.51 -6.28
CA PRO A 161 -37.98 20.72 -6.49
C PRO A 161 -38.30 22.20 -6.81
N PRO A 162 -39.42 22.46 -7.49
CA PRO A 162 -39.85 23.81 -7.87
C PRO A 162 -39.82 24.74 -6.68
N GLN A 163 -39.08 25.84 -6.80
CA GLN A 163 -38.94 26.81 -5.73
C GLN A 163 -40.22 27.67 -5.61
N PRO A 164 -40.57 28.12 -4.40
CA PRO A 164 -41.66 29.07 -4.22
C PRO A 164 -41.41 30.33 -5.04
N HIS A 165 -42.43 30.81 -5.76
CA HIS A 165 -42.39 32.10 -6.44
C HIS A 165 -43.46 33.03 -5.90
N ILE A 166 -43.12 34.31 -5.81
CA ILE A 166 -44.00 35.35 -5.30
C ILE A 166 -44.72 36.00 -6.49
N ALA A 167 -46.04 35.97 -6.46
CA ALA A 167 -46.91 36.63 -7.42
C ALA A 167 -47.83 37.62 -6.67
N GLY A 168 -47.37 38.86 -6.53
CA GLY A 168 -48.04 39.86 -5.68
C GLY A 168 -47.90 39.50 -4.20
N GLU A 169 -49.03 39.33 -3.50
CA GLU A 169 -49.06 38.89 -2.09
C GLU A 169 -49.09 37.35 -1.93
N TRP A 170 -49.17 36.61 -3.05
CA TRP A 170 -49.25 35.15 -3.02
C TRP A 170 -47.88 34.52 -3.13
N THR A 171 -47.58 33.55 -2.26
CA THR A 171 -46.45 32.63 -2.41
C THR A 171 -46.97 31.31 -2.99
N ILE A 172 -46.65 31.04 -4.26
CA ILE A 172 -47.15 29.87 -4.99
C ILE A 172 -45.99 28.88 -5.18
N THR A 173 -46.22 27.61 -4.83
CA THR A 173 -45.25 26.52 -5.01
C THR A 173 -45.93 25.34 -5.65
N GLN A 174 -45.31 24.78 -6.69
CA GLN A 174 -45.78 23.53 -7.29
C GLN A 174 -45.39 22.37 -6.38
N ILE A 175 -46.37 21.59 -5.94
CA ILE A 175 -46.13 20.35 -5.21
C ILE A 175 -45.87 19.26 -6.26
N ILE A 176 -44.73 18.58 -6.13
CA ILE A 176 -44.41 17.38 -6.91
C ILE A 176 -44.67 16.18 -5.99
N GLU A 177 -45.46 15.22 -6.45
CA GLU A 177 -45.74 13.97 -5.71
C GLU A 177 -44.60 12.95 -5.82
N GLU A 178 -43.82 13.05 -6.89
CA GLU A 178 -42.62 12.24 -7.11
C GLU A 178 -41.49 12.65 -6.15
N GLY A 179 -40.81 11.68 -5.55
CA GLY A 179 -39.69 11.90 -4.62
C GLY A 179 -38.44 12.51 -5.28
N LEU A 180 -37.31 12.47 -4.56
CA LEU A 180 -36.04 13.03 -5.03
C LEU A 180 -35.59 12.35 -6.34
N LYS A 181 -35.47 13.14 -7.42
CA LYS A 181 -35.03 12.65 -8.75
C LYS A 181 -33.55 12.87 -8.97
N GLU A 182 -32.83 11.83 -9.37
CA GLU A 182 -31.47 11.94 -9.88
C GLU A 182 -31.46 12.49 -11.30
N ILE A 183 -30.48 13.34 -11.60
CA ILE A 183 -30.30 13.87 -12.95
C ILE A 183 -29.37 12.90 -13.71
N PRO A 184 -29.82 12.30 -14.82
CA PRO A 184 -28.96 11.47 -15.65
C PRO A 184 -27.90 12.36 -16.33
N TYR A 185 -26.71 12.37 -15.73
CA TYR A 185 -25.56 13.09 -16.23
C TYR A 185 -24.58 12.04 -16.79
N PRO A 186 -24.09 12.19 -18.03
CA PRO A 186 -24.07 13.40 -18.85
C PRO A 186 -25.21 13.49 -19.88
N ASP A 187 -26.16 12.56 -19.89
CA ASP A 187 -27.15 12.46 -20.98
C ASP A 187 -27.97 13.74 -21.17
N VAL A 188 -28.30 14.41 -20.06
CA VAL A 188 -28.97 15.72 -20.14
C VAL A 188 -28.04 16.80 -20.70
N MET A 189 -26.72 16.74 -20.46
CA MET A 189 -25.75 17.63 -21.12
C MET A 189 -25.71 17.38 -22.61
N ILE A 190 -25.58 16.12 -23.03
CA ILE A 190 -25.52 15.73 -24.44
C ILE A 190 -26.80 16.20 -25.14
N SER A 191 -27.96 15.92 -24.57
CA SER A 191 -29.27 16.37 -25.09
C SER A 191 -29.34 17.90 -25.22
N THR A 192 -28.85 18.64 -24.21
CA THR A 192 -28.86 20.11 -24.23
C THR A 192 -27.88 20.67 -25.26
N LEU A 193 -26.69 20.07 -25.40
CA LEU A 193 -25.70 20.46 -26.39
C LEU A 193 -26.19 20.18 -27.81
N MET A 194 -26.83 19.04 -28.04
CA MET A 194 -27.45 18.65 -29.31
C MET A 194 -28.47 19.66 -29.81
N LEU A 195 -29.29 20.23 -28.92
CA LEU A 195 -30.27 21.27 -29.24
C LEU A 195 -29.65 22.59 -29.70
N THR A 196 -28.37 22.82 -29.41
CA THR A 196 -27.64 24.08 -29.70
C THR A 196 -26.50 23.92 -30.71
N ALA A 197 -26.19 22.69 -31.12
CA ALA A 197 -25.08 22.36 -32.00
C ALA A 197 -25.49 22.45 -33.48
N SER A 198 -24.51 22.73 -34.36
CA SER A 198 -24.71 22.68 -35.82
C SER A 198 -24.84 21.23 -36.30
N SER A 199 -25.40 21.01 -37.49
CA SER A 199 -25.65 19.67 -38.05
C SER A 199 -24.42 18.75 -38.07
N ASP A 200 -23.22 19.30 -38.28
CA ASP A 200 -21.97 18.54 -38.28
C ASP A 200 -21.47 18.19 -36.87
N SER A 201 -21.70 19.08 -35.89
CA SER A 201 -21.33 18.83 -34.50
C SER A 201 -22.34 17.93 -33.76
N GLN A 202 -23.59 17.87 -34.25
CA GLN A 202 -24.59 16.90 -33.79
C GLN A 202 -24.19 15.45 -34.12
N LYS A 203 -23.65 15.18 -35.32
CA LYS A 203 -23.16 13.83 -35.69
C LYS A 203 -21.97 13.38 -34.84
N SER A 204 -21.08 14.31 -34.48
CA SER A 204 -19.97 14.02 -33.56
C SER A 204 -20.51 13.67 -32.17
N LEU A 205 -21.38 14.51 -31.59
CA LEU A 205 -22.02 14.33 -30.28
C LEU A 205 -22.87 13.03 -30.15
N LEU A 206 -23.45 12.53 -31.25
CA LEU A 206 -24.18 11.24 -31.27
C LEU A 206 -23.26 10.02 -31.21
N SER A 207 -22.01 10.13 -31.67
CA SER A 207 -21.02 9.05 -31.60
C SER A 207 -20.23 9.04 -30.28
N LEU A 208 -20.38 10.08 -29.46
CA LEU A 208 -19.68 10.20 -28.18
C LEU A 208 -20.30 9.22 -27.17
N GLY A 209 -19.61 8.10 -26.91
CA GLY A 209 -19.83 7.33 -25.69
C GLY A 209 -19.45 8.16 -24.44
N HIS A 210 -19.88 7.71 -23.25
CA HIS A 210 -19.59 8.38 -21.96
C HIS A 210 -18.10 8.73 -21.73
N SER A 211 -17.18 8.10 -22.46
CA SER A 211 -15.73 8.32 -22.43
C SER A 211 -15.23 9.59 -23.14
N SER A 212 -16.07 10.33 -23.85
CA SER A 212 -15.62 11.39 -24.78
C SER A 212 -16.25 12.78 -24.57
N ILE A 213 -16.79 13.02 -23.38
CA ILE A 213 -17.27 14.35 -22.96
C ILE A 213 -16.10 15.37 -23.05
N PRO A 214 -16.30 16.56 -23.64
CA PRO A 214 -15.27 17.58 -23.68
C PRO A 214 -14.77 17.92 -22.27
N VAL A 215 -13.46 18.03 -22.10
CA VAL A 215 -12.79 18.28 -20.80
C VAL A 215 -13.27 19.58 -20.11
N SER A 216 -13.85 20.51 -20.88
CA SER A 216 -14.48 21.76 -20.40
C SER A 216 -15.85 21.56 -19.74
N GLN A 217 -16.48 20.40 -19.95
CA GLN A 217 -17.79 20.02 -19.43
C GLN A 217 -17.68 19.01 -18.28
N LEU A 218 -16.48 18.71 -17.79
CA LEU A 218 -16.29 17.83 -16.64
C LEU A 218 -16.42 18.62 -15.33
N MET A 219 -16.94 17.97 -14.29
CA MET A 219 -16.97 18.54 -12.96
C MET A 219 -15.58 18.45 -12.34
N THR A 220 -15.01 19.57 -11.92
CA THR A 220 -13.73 19.54 -11.17
C THR A 220 -14.04 19.30 -9.71
N LEU A 221 -13.32 18.36 -9.10
CA LEU A 221 -13.36 18.07 -7.68
C LEU A 221 -11.97 18.20 -7.10
N THR A 222 -11.89 18.90 -5.98
CA THR A 222 -10.70 19.01 -5.16
C THR A 222 -11.11 18.68 -3.74
N PHE A 223 -10.48 17.71 -3.10
CA PHE A 223 -10.76 17.43 -1.70
C PHE A 223 -9.48 17.14 -0.91
N THR A 224 -9.54 17.47 0.38
CA THR A 224 -8.55 17.01 1.37
C THR A 224 -8.99 15.65 1.90
N PRO A 225 -8.18 14.58 1.75
CA PRO A 225 -8.48 13.28 2.34
C PRO A 225 -8.62 13.37 3.86
N PRO A 226 -9.23 12.37 4.52
CA PRO A 226 -9.37 12.36 5.97
C PRO A 226 -8.03 12.58 6.69
N THR A 227 -8.05 13.34 7.78
CA THR A 227 -6.85 13.63 8.57
C THR A 227 -6.17 12.35 9.00
N GLY A 228 -4.83 12.31 8.85
CA GLY A 228 -4.03 11.18 9.27
C GLY A 228 -3.70 10.15 8.21
N LEU A 229 -4.26 10.28 7.00
CA LEU A 229 -3.96 9.36 5.91
C LEU A 229 -2.47 9.39 5.56
N VAL A 230 -1.82 8.23 5.54
CA VAL A 230 -0.40 8.09 5.22
C VAL A 230 -0.25 7.79 3.73
N ILE A 231 -0.02 8.86 2.96
CA ILE A 231 0.14 8.79 1.51
C ILE A 231 1.63 8.84 1.19
N THR A 232 2.22 7.69 0.85
CA THR A 232 3.66 7.57 0.53
C THR A 232 3.97 7.84 -0.93
N GLN A 233 2.98 7.64 -1.80
CA GLN A 233 3.05 7.88 -3.24
C GLN A 233 1.74 8.53 -3.69
N PRO A 234 1.73 9.28 -4.82
CA PRO A 234 0.50 9.85 -5.35
C PRO A 234 -0.59 8.77 -5.49
N PRO A 235 -1.76 8.93 -4.83
CA PRO A 235 -2.80 7.92 -4.87
C PRO A 235 -3.48 7.90 -6.23
N LEU A 236 -3.87 6.72 -6.69
CA LEU A 236 -4.71 6.57 -7.87
C LEU A 236 -6.14 6.95 -7.51
N VAL A 237 -6.81 7.70 -8.39
CA VAL A 237 -8.22 8.05 -8.23
C VAL A 237 -9.02 7.18 -9.18
N ALA A 238 -10.00 6.44 -8.65
CA ALA A 238 -10.92 5.67 -9.47
C ALA A 238 -12.37 5.87 -9.06
N ARG A 239 -13.24 5.67 -10.05
CA ARG A 239 -14.67 5.70 -9.86
C ARG A 239 -15.25 4.29 -9.92
N TRP A 240 -16.39 4.11 -9.28
CA TRP A 240 -17.16 2.89 -9.35
C TRP A 240 -17.97 2.83 -10.64
N GLU A 241 -17.85 1.73 -11.37
CA GLU A 241 -18.72 1.39 -12.49
C GLU A 241 -19.80 0.42 -12.02
N VAL A 242 -21.06 0.83 -12.11
CA VAL A 242 -22.19 0.07 -11.56
C VAL A 242 -22.50 -1.16 -12.42
N ALA A 243 -22.37 -1.04 -13.74
CA ALA A 243 -22.71 -2.09 -14.69
C ALA A 243 -21.82 -3.33 -14.51
N ASP A 244 -20.51 -3.10 -14.40
CA ASP A 244 -19.51 -4.15 -14.29
C ASP A 244 -19.12 -4.49 -12.85
N GLN A 245 -19.55 -3.66 -11.87
CA GLN A 245 -19.15 -3.75 -10.46
C GLN A 245 -17.62 -3.72 -10.28
N VAL A 246 -16.96 -2.81 -10.99
CA VAL A 246 -15.50 -2.64 -10.95
C VAL A 246 -15.10 -1.20 -10.68
N TRP A 247 -13.89 -1.03 -10.14
CA TRP A 247 -13.25 0.27 -10.04
C TRP A 247 -12.50 0.58 -11.33
N THR A 248 -12.74 1.77 -11.89
CA THR A 248 -12.16 2.18 -13.17
C THR A 248 -11.60 3.59 -13.10
N THR A 249 -10.50 3.83 -13.82
CA THR A 249 -9.93 5.17 -14.04
C THR A 249 -10.57 5.87 -15.24
N GLN A 250 -11.42 5.17 -16.02
CA GLN A 250 -12.12 5.79 -17.14
C GLN A 250 -13.02 6.93 -16.66
N GLY A 251 -13.03 8.03 -17.41
CA GLY A 251 -13.88 9.17 -17.08
C GLY A 251 -13.37 9.99 -15.89
N ILE A 252 -12.15 9.72 -15.41
CA ILE A 252 -11.37 10.60 -14.54
C ILE A 252 -10.25 11.21 -15.39
N SER A 253 -10.05 12.51 -15.28
CA SER A 253 -8.97 13.21 -15.99
C SER A 253 -8.31 14.25 -15.09
N ARG A 254 -7.05 14.60 -15.42
CA ARG A 254 -6.25 15.59 -14.68
C ARG A 254 -6.17 15.30 -13.17
N ALA A 255 -6.07 14.01 -12.81
CA ALA A 255 -5.82 13.63 -11.43
C ALA A 255 -4.44 14.14 -11.01
N SER A 256 -4.39 14.81 -9.87
CA SER A 256 -3.18 15.40 -9.31
C SER A 256 -3.27 15.35 -7.79
N TYR A 257 -2.11 15.17 -7.15
CA TYR A 257 -1.98 15.16 -5.71
C TYR A 257 -0.93 16.18 -5.30
N ASN A 258 -1.31 17.09 -4.40
CA ASN A 258 -0.40 18.06 -3.81
C ASN A 258 -0.06 17.60 -2.40
N ALA A 259 1.17 17.13 -2.19
CA ALA A 259 1.64 16.62 -0.91
C ALA A 259 1.68 17.69 0.20
N THR A 260 2.06 18.93 -0.14
CA THR A 260 2.17 20.04 0.83
C THR A 260 0.82 20.43 1.44
N SER A 261 -0.23 20.41 0.63
CA SER A 261 -1.60 20.77 1.07
C SER A 261 -2.47 19.54 1.36
N SER A 262 -1.96 18.33 1.14
CA SER A 262 -2.71 17.07 1.16
C SER A 262 -4.05 17.18 0.41
N ARG A 263 -4.01 17.69 -0.83
CA ARG A 263 -5.20 17.89 -1.67
C ARG A 263 -5.11 17.01 -2.91
N VAL A 264 -6.18 16.27 -3.17
CA VAL A 264 -6.38 15.52 -4.41
C VAL A 264 -7.33 16.33 -5.30
N SER A 265 -6.93 16.58 -6.54
CA SER A 265 -7.75 17.27 -7.53
C SER A 265 -7.87 16.45 -8.81
N PHE A 266 -9.09 16.33 -9.33
CA PHE A 266 -9.38 15.59 -10.55
C PHE A 266 -10.66 16.11 -11.20
N ARG A 267 -10.91 15.71 -12.45
CA ARG A 267 -12.14 16.00 -13.17
C ARG A 267 -12.91 14.73 -13.41
N LEU A 268 -14.21 14.81 -13.18
CA LEU A 268 -15.13 13.68 -13.23
C LEU A 268 -16.15 13.85 -14.36
N SER A 269 -16.31 12.79 -15.16
CA SER A 269 -17.27 12.69 -16.26
C SER A 269 -18.70 12.44 -15.80
N ILE A 270 -18.89 11.68 -14.74
CA ILE A 270 -20.20 11.28 -14.22
C ILE A 270 -20.17 11.36 -12.69
N PRO A 271 -21.08 12.11 -12.03
CA PRO A 271 -21.26 12.01 -10.59
C PRO A 271 -21.49 10.56 -10.16
N CYS A 272 -20.56 10.01 -9.39
CA CYS A 272 -20.60 8.63 -8.94
C CYS A 272 -19.75 8.46 -7.67
N SER A 273 -19.62 7.22 -7.19
CA SER A 273 -18.72 6.90 -6.09
C SER A 273 -17.28 6.93 -6.54
N VAL A 274 -16.42 7.60 -5.78
CA VAL A 274 -14.98 7.74 -6.06
C VAL A 274 -14.19 7.32 -4.82
N ALA A 275 -13.04 6.68 -5.05
CA ALA A 275 -12.13 6.24 -4.00
C ALA A 275 -10.67 6.54 -4.38
N LEU A 276 -9.83 6.65 -3.35
CA LEU A 276 -8.37 6.73 -3.49
C LEU A 276 -7.77 5.35 -3.32
N PHE A 277 -6.80 5.03 -4.16
CA PHE A 277 -6.12 3.74 -4.20
C PHE A 277 -4.62 3.91 -4.00
N GLN A 278 -4.05 3.02 -3.20
CA GLN A 278 -2.61 2.91 -3.01
C GLN A 278 -2.19 1.47 -3.21
N HIS A 279 -0.97 1.28 -3.69
CA HIS A 279 -0.45 -0.05 -3.94
C HIS A 279 -0.27 -0.78 -2.60
N LEU A 280 -0.71 -2.04 -2.53
CA LEU A 280 -0.76 -2.82 -1.29
C LEU A 280 0.64 -3.19 -0.79
N TYR A 281 1.61 -3.27 -1.70
CA TYR A 281 2.95 -3.79 -1.41
C TYR A 281 4.03 -2.69 -1.38
N VAL A 282 3.65 -1.42 -1.21
CA VAL A 282 4.59 -0.29 -1.21
C VAL A 282 5.58 -0.35 -0.05
N GLY A 283 5.19 -0.97 1.06
CA GLY A 283 6.02 -1.09 2.26
C GLY A 283 6.86 -2.36 2.35
N VAL A 284 6.83 -3.23 1.34
CA VAL A 284 7.57 -4.49 1.32
C VAL A 284 8.62 -4.49 0.19
N PRO A 285 9.80 -5.13 0.36
CA PRO A 285 10.25 -5.81 1.58
C PRO A 285 10.37 -4.85 2.77
N TYR A 286 10.19 -5.36 3.98
CA TYR A 286 10.40 -4.57 5.19
C TYR A 286 11.85 -4.12 5.24
N ALA A 287 12.09 -2.84 5.56
CA ALA A 287 13.44 -2.34 5.80
C ALA A 287 14.00 -2.97 7.08
N HIS A 288 13.19 -3.03 8.13
CA HIS A 288 13.54 -3.65 9.41
C HIS A 288 12.32 -4.31 10.06
N TRP A 289 12.54 -5.35 10.86
CA TRP A 289 11.52 -5.84 11.78
C TRP A 289 12.18 -6.43 13.03
N GLU A 290 11.51 -6.25 14.16
CA GLU A 290 11.98 -6.73 15.46
C GLU A 290 10.78 -7.21 16.29
N LEU A 291 10.84 -8.43 16.81
CA LEU A 291 9.93 -8.94 17.83
C LEU A 291 10.69 -9.04 19.15
N ARG A 292 10.22 -8.36 20.19
CA ARG A 292 10.89 -8.40 21.50
C ARG A 292 9.92 -8.49 22.67
N PRO A 293 10.33 -9.11 23.79
CA PRO A 293 9.58 -9.04 25.03
C PRO A 293 9.59 -7.61 25.59
N CYS A 294 8.56 -7.26 26.36
CA CYS A 294 8.42 -5.95 26.98
C CYS A 294 8.25 -6.07 28.50
N ALA A 295 8.83 -5.12 29.24
CA ALA A 295 8.79 -5.13 30.70
C ALA A 295 7.40 -4.73 31.18
N MET A 296 6.75 -5.60 31.95
CA MET A 296 5.55 -5.25 32.71
C MET A 296 5.98 -4.52 33.99
N ARG A 297 5.39 -3.36 34.27
CA ARG A 297 5.93 -2.47 35.29
C ARG A 297 5.73 -3.02 36.70
N ASN A 298 4.68 -3.83 36.94
CA ASN A 298 4.32 -4.29 38.29
C ASN A 298 3.89 -5.77 38.40
N GLY A 299 4.02 -6.61 37.36
CA GLY A 299 3.56 -8.01 37.42
C GLY A 299 2.04 -8.21 37.49
N GLU A 300 1.25 -7.12 37.49
CA GLU A 300 -0.20 -7.16 37.35
C GLU A 300 -0.58 -7.10 35.86
N ALA A 301 -1.11 -8.21 35.36
CA ALA A 301 -1.38 -8.48 33.95
C ALA A 301 -2.44 -7.58 33.27
N ASP A 302 -3.11 -6.70 34.03
CA ASP A 302 -4.32 -5.99 33.60
C ASP A 302 -4.29 -4.46 33.82
N SER A 303 -3.13 -3.86 34.06
CA SER A 303 -3.01 -2.40 34.00
C SER A 303 -3.21 -1.94 32.55
N ILE A 304 -4.18 -1.05 32.33
CA ILE A 304 -4.56 -0.49 31.03
C ILE A 304 -3.32 0.12 30.36
N GLY A 305 -2.79 -0.55 29.33
CA GLY A 305 -1.71 -0.04 28.46
C GLY A 305 -0.39 -0.82 28.47
N GLU A 306 -0.26 -1.91 29.25
CA GLU A 306 0.98 -2.68 29.27
C GLU A 306 1.03 -3.80 28.21
N SER A 307 2.02 -3.74 27.32
CA SER A 307 2.28 -4.77 26.31
C SER A 307 3.25 -5.83 26.84
N ALA A 308 2.98 -7.11 26.58
CA ALA A 308 3.84 -8.23 26.97
C ALA A 308 4.99 -8.45 25.97
N ALA A 309 4.72 -8.19 24.70
CA ALA A 309 5.70 -8.18 23.63
C ALA A 309 5.36 -7.04 22.65
N VAL A 310 6.36 -6.63 21.88
CA VAL A 310 6.20 -5.61 20.84
C VAL A 310 6.77 -6.16 19.54
N LEU A 311 5.99 -6.02 18.46
CA LEU A 311 6.45 -6.20 17.09
C LEU A 311 6.66 -4.82 16.47
N VAL A 312 7.88 -4.53 16.07
CA VAL A 312 8.26 -3.33 15.33
C VAL A 312 8.48 -3.74 13.88
N CYS A 313 7.86 -3.03 12.95
CA CYS A 313 8.08 -3.21 11.52
C CYS A 313 8.35 -1.85 10.88
N GLU A 314 9.51 -1.71 10.25
CA GLU A 314 9.89 -0.58 9.44
C GLU A 314 9.66 -0.94 7.97
N LEU A 315 8.76 -0.20 7.33
CA LEU A 315 8.40 -0.38 5.93
C LEU A 315 9.46 0.30 5.05
N ALA A 316 9.64 -0.17 3.81
CA ALA A 316 10.54 0.46 2.83
C ALA A 316 10.27 1.96 2.58
N THR A 317 9.06 2.42 2.93
CA THR A 317 8.64 3.83 2.86
C THR A 317 9.19 4.69 3.99
N GLY A 318 9.94 4.12 4.93
CA GLY A 318 10.44 4.79 6.14
C GLY A 318 9.42 4.90 7.27
N ILE A 319 8.25 4.26 7.16
CA ILE A 319 7.24 4.27 8.23
C ILE A 319 7.57 3.17 9.23
N THR A 320 7.65 3.51 10.51
CA THR A 320 7.82 2.56 11.60
C THR A 320 6.49 2.25 12.28
N VAL A 321 6.07 0.98 12.31
CA VAL A 321 4.84 0.53 12.96
C VAL A 321 5.19 -0.26 14.22
N HIS A 322 4.75 0.23 15.38
CA HIS A 322 4.93 -0.43 16.66
C HIS A 322 3.62 -1.07 17.12
N ILE A 323 3.60 -2.40 17.25
CA ILE A 323 2.43 -3.18 17.65
C ILE A 323 2.69 -3.81 19.01
N GLY A 324 1.98 -3.32 20.02
CA GLY A 324 1.92 -3.94 21.34
C GLY A 324 1.03 -5.18 21.34
N ILE A 325 1.46 -6.23 22.03
CA ILE A 325 0.78 -7.52 22.10
C ILE A 325 0.37 -7.79 23.55
N ALA A 326 -0.91 -8.07 23.77
CA ALA A 326 -1.44 -8.38 25.11
C ALA A 326 -1.04 -9.79 25.56
N LEU A 327 -0.91 -9.97 26.88
CA LEU A 327 -0.48 -11.22 27.49
C LEU A 327 -1.51 -12.36 27.36
N GLN A 328 -2.78 -12.06 27.63
CA GLN A 328 -3.82 -13.08 27.81
C GLN A 328 -4.98 -12.94 26.82
N THR A 329 -5.15 -11.74 26.24
CA THR A 329 -6.17 -11.50 25.23
C THR A 329 -5.49 -11.45 23.87
N ALA A 330 -6.04 -12.12 22.85
CA ALA A 330 -5.51 -12.08 21.48
C ALA A 330 -5.79 -10.72 20.82
N LYS A 331 -5.34 -9.66 21.49
CA LYS A 331 -5.55 -8.25 21.19
C LYS A 331 -4.20 -7.58 21.00
N TYR A 332 -4.25 -6.49 20.24
CA TYR A 332 -3.09 -5.75 19.77
C TYR A 332 -3.37 -4.27 19.93
N GLN A 333 -2.32 -3.50 20.17
CA GLN A 333 -2.42 -2.06 20.33
C GLN A 333 -1.43 -1.40 19.40
N LEU A 334 -1.87 -0.38 18.66
CA LEU A 334 -0.93 0.48 17.94
C LEU A 334 -0.30 1.43 18.97
N LEU A 335 1.03 1.36 19.08
CA LEU A 335 1.79 2.19 20.00
C LEU A 335 2.29 3.45 19.28
N PRO A 336 2.40 4.58 19.99
CA PRO A 336 3.11 5.74 19.48
C PRO A 336 4.59 5.38 19.31
N GLY A 337 5.01 5.17 18.06
CA GLY A 337 6.42 5.06 17.72
C GLY A 337 7.11 6.42 17.84
N ASN A 338 8.42 6.46 17.56
CA ASN A 338 9.21 7.69 17.62
C ASN A 338 8.69 8.78 16.66
N ASP A 339 8.10 8.36 15.55
CA ASP A 339 7.69 9.25 14.46
C ASP A 339 6.32 9.89 14.68
N GLN A 340 5.63 9.58 15.79
CA GLN A 340 4.31 10.10 16.22
C GLN A 340 3.17 10.06 15.17
N TRP A 341 3.40 9.50 13.98
CA TRP A 341 2.43 9.43 12.91
C TRP A 341 1.17 8.71 13.38
N ALA A 342 1.30 7.68 14.22
CA ALA A 342 0.15 6.93 14.75
C ALA A 342 -0.79 7.79 15.63
N GLU A 343 -0.24 8.71 16.43
CA GLU A 343 -1.03 9.62 17.27
C GLU A 343 -1.70 10.71 16.45
N LEU A 344 -0.95 11.32 15.53
CA LEU A 344 -1.46 12.33 14.60
C LEU A 344 -2.52 11.75 13.66
N ALA A 345 -2.31 10.49 13.26
CA ALA A 345 -3.12 9.86 12.24
C ALA A 345 -4.43 9.31 12.78
N PHE A 346 -4.42 8.73 13.98
CA PHE A 346 -5.63 8.14 14.55
C PHE A 346 -5.61 8.09 16.10
N PRO A 347 -5.85 9.24 16.77
CA PRO A 347 -5.88 9.31 18.23
C PRO A 347 -6.87 8.31 18.87
N SER A 348 -7.96 7.96 18.16
CA SER A 348 -9.00 7.06 18.66
C SER A 348 -8.69 5.56 18.48
N VAL A 349 -7.57 5.19 17.86
CA VAL A 349 -7.12 3.79 17.65
C VAL A 349 -5.75 3.58 18.30
N CYS A 350 -4.85 4.57 18.20
CA CYS A 350 -3.63 4.58 18.98
C CYS A 350 -4.00 4.44 20.47
N GLY A 351 -3.27 3.62 21.22
CA GLY A 351 -3.57 3.43 22.65
C GLY A 351 -4.64 2.38 22.97
N HIS A 352 -5.43 1.93 22.00
CA HIS A 352 -6.58 1.04 22.25
C HIS A 352 -6.29 -0.42 21.87
N TRP A 353 -6.79 -1.36 22.68
CA TRP A 353 -6.69 -2.79 22.41
C TRP A 353 -7.73 -3.23 21.36
N LEU A 354 -7.23 -3.78 20.26
CA LEU A 354 -8.01 -4.16 19.08
C LEU A 354 -7.80 -5.63 18.76
N SER A 355 -8.82 -6.27 18.18
CA SER A 355 -8.62 -7.56 17.52
C SER A 355 -7.74 -7.41 16.27
N LEU A 356 -7.11 -8.51 15.81
CA LEU A 356 -6.29 -8.50 14.60
C LEU A 356 -7.05 -7.95 13.37
N ALA A 357 -8.33 -8.31 13.23
CA ALA A 357 -9.16 -7.83 12.13
C ALA A 357 -9.43 -6.32 12.21
N GLN A 358 -9.65 -5.79 13.41
CA GLN A 358 -9.81 -4.35 13.62
C GLN A 358 -8.51 -3.60 13.36
N LEU A 359 -7.37 -4.13 13.82
CA LEU A 359 -6.04 -3.55 13.56
C LEU A 359 -5.72 -3.54 12.05
N LYS A 360 -5.94 -4.67 11.36
CA LYS A 360 -5.77 -4.79 9.91
C LYS A 360 -6.62 -3.78 9.15
N ARG A 361 -7.90 -3.63 9.54
CA ARG A 361 -8.81 -2.67 8.94
C ARG A 361 -8.40 -1.22 9.21
N ALA A 362 -7.96 -0.92 10.44
CA ALA A 362 -7.51 0.41 10.81
C ALA A 362 -6.27 0.81 10.00
N LEU A 363 -5.23 -0.02 9.98
CA LEU A 363 -3.99 0.26 9.25
C LEU A 363 -4.22 0.42 7.73
N ARG A 364 -5.05 -0.43 7.13
CA ARG A 364 -5.45 -0.30 5.71
C ARG A 364 -6.17 1.01 5.41
N TYR A 365 -7.12 1.39 6.26
CA TYR A 365 -7.83 2.66 6.11
C TYR A 365 -6.87 3.86 6.13
N MET A 366 -5.78 3.77 6.91
CA MET A 366 -4.73 4.78 6.99
C MET A 366 -3.72 4.76 5.83
N GLY A 367 -3.80 3.81 4.89
CA GLY A 367 -2.80 3.65 3.84
C GLY A 367 -1.52 2.93 4.29
N VAL A 368 -1.48 2.39 5.51
CA VAL A 368 -0.36 1.60 6.02
C VAL A 368 -0.63 0.11 5.80
N ASN A 369 -0.07 -0.41 4.71
CA ASN A 369 -0.25 -1.81 4.32
C ASN A 369 0.85 -2.70 4.90
N LEU A 370 0.68 -3.09 6.17
CA LEU A 370 1.58 -4.04 6.83
C LEU A 370 1.27 -5.50 6.48
N PHE A 371 0.01 -5.83 6.24
CA PHE A 371 -0.45 -7.23 6.08
C PHE A 371 -0.45 -7.64 4.61
N SER A 372 0.52 -8.48 4.24
CA SER A 372 0.63 -9.07 2.92
C SER A 372 -0.43 -10.15 2.70
N GLU A 373 -1.10 -10.10 1.55
CA GLU A 373 -2.07 -11.12 1.14
C GLU A 373 -1.35 -12.28 0.41
N HIS A 374 -2.05 -13.41 0.24
CA HIS A 374 -1.48 -14.61 -0.40
C HIS A 374 -0.93 -14.36 -1.82
N HIS A 375 -1.48 -13.38 -2.54
CA HIS A 375 -1.10 -13.07 -3.92
C HIS A 375 0.10 -12.12 -4.03
N ALA A 376 0.64 -11.63 -2.91
CA ALA A 376 1.73 -10.66 -2.88
C ALA A 376 2.95 -11.07 -3.73
N GLN A 377 3.22 -12.37 -3.80
CA GLN A 377 4.34 -12.96 -4.55
C GLN A 377 4.32 -12.66 -6.05
N HIS A 378 3.15 -12.38 -6.63
CA HIS A 378 3.04 -12.06 -8.05
C HIS A 378 3.38 -10.60 -8.36
N PHE A 379 3.37 -9.74 -7.34
CA PHE A 379 3.55 -8.30 -7.48
C PHE A 379 4.86 -7.79 -6.87
N ILE A 380 5.64 -8.68 -6.24
CA ILE A 380 6.88 -8.32 -5.54
C ILE A 380 7.98 -9.30 -5.95
N SER A 381 9.14 -8.76 -6.31
CA SER A 381 10.34 -9.52 -6.67
C SER A 381 11.16 -9.95 -5.44
N ILE A 382 10.59 -10.77 -4.56
CA ILE A 382 11.28 -11.34 -3.38
C ILE A 382 11.39 -12.86 -3.54
N PRO A 383 12.50 -13.50 -3.12
CA PRO A 383 12.63 -14.95 -3.14
C PRO A 383 11.50 -15.62 -2.35
N GLN A 384 10.81 -16.56 -3.01
CA GLN A 384 9.72 -17.29 -2.37
C GLN A 384 10.27 -18.27 -1.35
N LYS A 385 9.87 -18.09 -0.09
CA LYS A 385 10.20 -19.00 1.00
C LYS A 385 9.13 -20.06 1.17
N ASP A 386 9.52 -21.23 1.68
CA ASP A 386 8.58 -22.31 1.97
C ASP A 386 7.63 -21.90 3.12
N TRP A 387 6.34 -21.94 2.82
CA TRP A 387 5.28 -21.58 3.76
C TRP A 387 5.21 -22.52 4.97
N GLN A 388 5.51 -23.81 4.79
CA GLN A 388 5.45 -24.76 5.91
C GLN A 388 6.54 -24.45 6.92
N LEU A 389 7.77 -24.25 6.44
CA LEU A 389 8.90 -23.83 7.26
C LEU A 389 8.66 -22.47 7.93
N GLU A 390 8.10 -21.50 7.19
CA GLU A 390 7.73 -20.19 7.72
C GLU A 390 6.75 -20.34 8.90
N LYS A 391 5.69 -21.12 8.70
CA LYS A 391 4.67 -21.38 9.71
C LYS A 391 5.23 -22.10 10.93
N GLN A 392 6.11 -23.07 10.73
CA GLN A 392 6.75 -23.79 11.82
C GLN A 392 7.70 -22.88 12.61
N SER A 393 8.40 -21.98 11.92
CA SER A 393 9.29 -20.98 12.55
C SER A 393 8.50 -20.00 13.40
N TYR A 394 7.36 -19.47 12.90
CA TYR A 394 6.50 -18.59 13.69
C TYR A 394 5.92 -19.24 14.93
N ASN A 395 5.51 -20.51 14.86
CA ASN A 395 5.05 -21.25 16.03
C ASN A 395 6.14 -21.31 17.11
N GLN A 396 7.38 -21.56 16.71
CA GLN A 396 8.52 -21.69 17.63
C GLN A 396 8.97 -20.33 18.18
N MET A 397 9.02 -19.29 17.35
CA MET A 397 9.28 -17.92 17.79
C MET A 397 8.22 -17.46 18.81
N ALA A 398 6.95 -17.78 18.59
CA ALA A 398 5.87 -17.42 19.49
C ALA A 398 6.00 -18.05 20.88
N LEU A 399 6.55 -19.27 21.00
CA LEU A 399 6.84 -19.92 22.27
C LEU A 399 8.04 -19.30 23.01
N LEU A 400 8.94 -18.65 22.26
CA LEU A 400 10.16 -18.03 22.80
C LEU A 400 9.99 -16.52 23.06
N ALA A 401 8.94 -15.90 22.52
CA ALA A 401 8.74 -14.44 22.50
C ALA A 401 8.59 -13.78 23.90
N SER A 402 8.40 -14.55 24.97
CA SER A 402 8.40 -14.03 26.34
C SER A 402 9.80 -13.73 26.89
N VAL A 403 10.84 -14.31 26.27
CA VAL A 403 12.22 -14.24 26.75
C VAL A 403 13.15 -13.72 25.66
N PHE A 404 13.04 -14.21 24.44
CA PHE A 404 13.95 -13.90 23.35
C PHE A 404 13.41 -12.81 22.42
N ALA A 405 14.31 -11.97 21.94
CA ALA A 405 14.09 -11.05 20.84
C ALA A 405 14.55 -11.67 19.51
N PHE A 406 13.83 -11.36 18.44
CA PHE A 406 14.08 -11.80 17.08
C PHE A 406 14.13 -10.59 16.16
N SER A 407 15.03 -10.58 15.18
CA SER A 407 15.14 -9.51 14.19
C SER A 407 15.46 -10.05 12.80
N ARG A 408 15.29 -9.20 11.78
CA ARG A 408 15.61 -9.50 10.38
C ARG A 408 17.06 -9.94 10.20
N SER A 409 17.33 -10.63 9.10
CA SER A 409 18.68 -10.82 8.59
C SER A 409 18.73 -10.41 7.12
N CYS A 410 19.78 -9.67 6.74
CA CYS A 410 20.03 -9.28 5.35
C CYS A 410 20.24 -10.48 4.41
N TRP A 411 20.67 -11.62 4.96
CA TRP A 411 20.95 -12.84 4.22
C TRP A 411 19.70 -13.56 3.69
N ASN A 412 18.50 -13.16 4.11
CA ASN A 412 17.26 -13.78 3.63
C ASN A 412 16.98 -13.54 2.15
N MET A 413 17.45 -12.42 1.59
CA MET A 413 17.36 -12.10 0.16
C MET A 413 18.23 -13.03 -0.72
N HIS A 414 19.31 -13.59 -0.15
CA HIS A 414 20.26 -14.43 -0.87
C HIS A 414 20.13 -15.92 -0.53
N SER A 415 19.31 -16.27 0.46
CA SER A 415 19.16 -17.65 0.91
C SER A 415 18.05 -18.41 0.18
N ALA A 416 18.24 -19.73 0.03
CA ALA A 416 17.30 -20.62 -0.62
C ALA A 416 15.88 -20.57 0.00
N SER A 417 14.89 -21.02 -0.76
CA SER A 417 13.48 -21.07 -0.33
C SER A 417 13.26 -21.85 0.97
N GLU A 418 14.08 -22.89 1.20
CA GLU A 418 13.99 -23.82 2.34
C GLU A 418 14.88 -23.42 3.54
N LYS A 419 15.46 -22.22 3.52
CA LYS A 419 16.34 -21.73 4.57
C LYS A 419 15.97 -20.31 4.98
N PHE A 420 15.84 -20.11 6.29
CA PHE A 420 15.72 -18.79 6.91
C PHE A 420 16.94 -18.51 7.77
N ILE A 421 17.36 -17.24 7.80
CA ILE A 421 18.37 -16.75 8.72
C ILE A 421 17.73 -15.68 9.58
N LEU A 422 17.99 -15.76 10.87
CA LEU A 422 17.40 -14.91 11.88
C LEU A 422 18.45 -14.40 12.83
N GLN A 423 18.28 -13.16 13.27
CA GLN A 423 19.00 -12.66 14.43
C GLN A 423 18.19 -12.97 15.69
N VAL A 424 18.84 -13.54 16.70
CA VAL A 424 18.25 -13.89 17.99
C VAL A 424 19.09 -13.31 19.12
N CYS A 425 18.45 -12.73 20.11
CA CYS A 425 19.10 -12.18 21.30
C CYS A 425 18.27 -12.49 22.55
N GLU A 426 18.91 -12.84 23.66
CA GLU A 426 18.28 -12.79 24.99
C GLU A 426 18.55 -11.40 25.59
N PRO A 427 17.56 -10.49 25.63
CA PRO A 427 17.76 -9.16 26.17
C PRO A 427 18.08 -9.20 27.68
N ILE A 428 19.26 -8.67 28.04
CA ILE A 428 19.74 -8.58 29.43
C ILE A 428 18.77 -7.80 30.32
N LYS A 429 18.14 -6.75 29.78
CA LYS A 429 17.06 -5.99 30.41
C LYS A 429 15.90 -5.90 29.45
N VAL A 430 14.72 -6.26 29.95
CA VAL A 430 13.49 -6.07 29.19
C VAL A 430 13.18 -4.58 29.17
N LEU A 431 13.01 -4.01 27.98
CA LEU A 431 12.78 -2.58 27.79
C LEU A 431 11.28 -2.26 27.70
N PRO A 432 10.87 -1.02 28.00
CA PRO A 432 9.49 -0.59 27.80
C PRO A 432 9.11 -0.60 26.30
N ALA A 433 7.82 -0.53 26.01
CA ALA A 433 7.26 -0.78 24.68
C ALA A 433 7.69 0.25 23.61
N THR A 434 8.12 1.44 24.04
CA THR A 434 8.53 2.55 23.16
C THR A 434 10.03 2.62 22.90
N SER A 435 10.87 1.88 23.63
CA SER A 435 12.32 1.90 23.45
C SER A 435 12.80 0.87 22.41
N THR A 436 13.85 1.17 21.67
CA THR A 436 14.53 0.17 20.81
C THR A 436 15.60 -0.56 21.63
N LEU A 437 15.90 -1.81 21.28
CA LEU A 437 17.08 -2.47 21.84
C LEU A 437 18.34 -1.72 21.35
N PRO A 438 19.34 -1.49 22.22
CA PRO A 438 20.58 -0.85 21.80
C PRO A 438 21.28 -1.71 20.74
N THR A 439 21.95 -1.07 19.78
CA THR A 439 22.75 -1.74 18.75
C THR A 439 23.86 -2.64 19.34
N SER A 440 24.24 -2.39 20.61
CA SER A 440 25.18 -3.20 21.38
C SER A 440 24.57 -4.48 21.98
N ALA A 441 23.34 -4.86 21.60
CA ALA A 441 22.76 -6.12 22.02
C ALA A 441 23.49 -7.29 21.35
N ASP A 442 23.67 -8.39 22.10
CA ASP A 442 24.39 -9.59 21.65
C ASP A 442 23.54 -10.41 20.66
N TRP A 443 23.29 -9.86 19.48
CA TRP A 443 22.58 -10.55 18.40
C TRP A 443 23.45 -11.66 17.83
N ARG A 444 22.87 -12.85 17.70
CA ARG A 444 23.51 -14.01 17.08
C ARG A 444 22.66 -14.52 15.93
N LEU A 445 23.32 -15.03 14.89
CA LEU A 445 22.65 -15.57 13.71
C LEU A 445 22.30 -17.05 13.89
N ILE A 446 21.09 -17.42 13.50
CA ILE A 446 20.64 -18.82 13.43
C ILE A 446 20.07 -19.12 12.04
N ALA A 447 20.57 -20.19 11.42
CA ALA A 447 20.02 -20.79 10.21
C ALA A 447 18.95 -21.82 10.59
N VAL A 448 17.77 -21.70 9.99
CA VAL A 448 16.65 -22.62 10.18
C VAL A 448 16.25 -23.22 8.85
N THR A 449 16.15 -24.55 8.81
CA THR A 449 15.63 -25.35 7.69
C THR A 449 14.52 -26.28 8.20
N ALA A 450 13.83 -26.98 7.30
CA ALA A 450 12.79 -27.94 7.69
C ALA A 450 13.28 -29.07 8.62
N ARG A 451 14.59 -29.35 8.61
CA ARG A 451 15.19 -30.46 9.38
C ARG A 451 16.14 -29.99 10.47
N SER A 452 16.51 -28.70 10.48
CA SER A 452 17.61 -28.19 11.30
C SER A 452 17.42 -26.77 11.79
N ALA A 453 18.00 -26.48 12.94
CA ALA A 453 18.30 -25.15 13.43
C ALA A 453 19.73 -25.15 13.96
N GLN A 454 20.57 -24.25 13.42
CA GLN A 454 21.99 -24.16 13.71
C GLN A 454 22.42 -22.71 13.84
N TRP A 455 23.15 -22.41 14.89
CA TRP A 455 23.80 -21.12 15.06
C TRP A 455 24.96 -20.98 14.08
N ILE A 456 25.09 -19.77 13.53
CA ILE A 456 26.07 -19.45 12.50
C ILE A 456 27.12 -18.51 13.10
N ASN A 457 28.39 -18.75 12.78
CA ASN A 457 29.46 -17.84 13.16
C ASN A 457 29.57 -16.70 12.14
N GLY A 458 29.13 -15.50 12.52
CA GLY A 458 29.20 -14.30 11.68
C GLY A 458 28.23 -13.22 12.12
N GLY A 459 28.41 -12.02 11.59
CA GLY A 459 27.53 -10.87 11.73
C GLY A 459 26.61 -10.69 10.51
N ASP A 460 25.51 -9.96 10.70
CA ASP A 460 24.64 -9.54 9.60
C ASP A 460 25.26 -8.40 8.75
N LEU A 461 26.44 -7.90 9.17
CA LEU A 461 27.22 -6.86 8.50
C LEU A 461 28.50 -7.41 7.82
N ASP A 462 28.69 -8.74 7.86
CA ASP A 462 29.87 -9.36 7.26
C ASP A 462 29.80 -9.28 5.72
N PRO A 463 30.94 -9.24 5.02
CA PRO A 463 30.97 -9.06 3.57
C PRO A 463 30.45 -10.28 2.79
N GLU A 464 30.52 -11.47 3.39
CA GLU A 464 30.07 -12.72 2.80
C GLU A 464 29.09 -13.44 3.72
N MET A 465 28.17 -14.19 3.11
CA MET A 465 27.16 -14.94 3.84
C MET A 465 27.83 -16.00 4.70
N PRO A 466 27.67 -15.96 6.03
CA PRO A 466 28.34 -16.91 6.88
C PRO A 466 27.70 -18.30 6.72
N THR A 467 28.52 -19.27 6.30
CA THR A 467 28.10 -20.67 6.08
C THR A 467 28.54 -21.59 7.19
N GLU A 468 29.52 -21.18 8.00
CA GLU A 468 30.11 -22.04 9.02
C GLU A 468 29.27 -22.05 10.31
N PRO A 469 28.95 -23.24 10.84
CA PRO A 469 28.26 -23.33 12.12
C PRO A 469 29.18 -22.87 13.25
N THR A 470 28.59 -22.31 14.32
CA THR A 470 29.35 -21.90 15.50
C THR A 470 30.06 -23.12 16.12
N PRO A 471 31.39 -23.05 16.34
CA PRO A 471 32.16 -24.20 16.80
C PRO A 471 31.68 -24.69 18.17
N GLY A 472 31.44 -25.99 18.29
CA GLY A 472 31.01 -26.64 19.53
C GLY A 472 29.50 -26.66 19.78
N GLN A 473 28.68 -26.09 18.89
CA GLN A 473 27.22 -26.19 19.00
C GLN A 473 26.64 -27.36 18.20
N LEU A 474 25.64 -28.01 18.80
CA LEU A 474 24.98 -29.17 18.23
C LEU A 474 23.91 -28.75 17.22
N PHE A 475 23.68 -29.62 16.25
CA PHE A 475 22.54 -29.54 15.36
C PHE A 475 21.26 -29.83 16.16
N HIS A 476 20.26 -28.97 16.04
CA HIS A 476 18.95 -29.20 16.63
C HIS A 476 17.90 -29.37 15.54
N GLY A 477 16.92 -30.26 15.73
CA GLY A 477 15.85 -30.44 14.74
C GLY A 477 14.82 -29.30 14.72
N LEU A 478 14.81 -28.45 15.74
CA LEU A 478 13.83 -27.38 15.94
C LEU A 478 14.53 -26.10 16.42
N LEU A 479 14.10 -24.96 15.89
CA LEU A 479 14.50 -23.61 16.35
C LEU A 479 14.30 -23.47 17.87
N TRP A 480 13.19 -23.97 18.40
CA TRP A 480 12.93 -23.93 19.85
C TRP A 480 14.05 -24.62 20.64
N ASN A 481 14.46 -25.82 20.24
CA ASN A 481 15.52 -26.56 20.93
C ASN A 481 16.86 -25.83 20.86
N ALA A 482 17.20 -25.26 19.69
CA ALA A 482 18.47 -24.54 19.50
C ALA A 482 18.59 -23.28 20.35
N VAL A 483 17.47 -22.56 20.52
CA VAL A 483 17.45 -21.32 21.30
C VAL A 483 17.31 -21.61 22.79
N PHE A 484 16.51 -22.61 23.16
CA PHE A 484 16.32 -23.01 24.55
C PHE A 484 17.61 -23.46 25.24
N THR A 485 18.52 -24.15 24.53
CA THR A 485 19.82 -24.59 25.10
C THR A 485 20.75 -23.43 25.44
N THR A 486 20.53 -22.26 24.83
CA THR A 486 21.31 -21.04 25.09
C THR A 486 20.66 -20.12 26.13
N ALA A 487 19.48 -20.45 26.63
CA ALA A 487 18.73 -19.60 27.55
C ALA A 487 19.41 -19.50 28.92
N SER A 488 19.40 -18.28 29.49
CA SER A 488 19.80 -18.08 30.88
C SER A 488 18.89 -18.84 31.85
N PRO A 489 19.33 -19.16 33.08
CA PRO A 489 18.49 -19.84 34.07
C PRO A 489 17.17 -19.10 34.36
N ALA A 490 17.20 -17.76 34.31
CA ALA A 490 16.02 -16.92 34.48
C ALA A 490 15.10 -16.97 33.23
N GLY A 491 15.67 -17.08 32.04
CA GLY A 491 14.96 -17.34 30.80
C GLY A 491 14.28 -18.70 30.81
N THR A 492 15.00 -19.76 31.21
CA THR A 492 14.48 -21.12 31.32
C THR A 492 13.26 -21.21 32.23
N ASN A 493 13.30 -20.58 33.40
CA ASN A 493 12.14 -20.53 34.32
C ASN A 493 10.93 -19.76 33.74
N ARG A 494 11.17 -18.76 32.88
CA ARG A 494 10.09 -18.03 32.19
C ARG A 494 9.52 -18.81 31.02
N LEU A 495 10.33 -19.63 30.35
CA LEU A 495 9.90 -20.50 29.27
C LEU A 495 9.13 -21.73 29.79
N THR A 496 9.46 -22.24 30.98
CA THR A 496 8.69 -23.31 31.61
C THR A 496 7.30 -22.83 32.07
N ASN A 497 7.20 -21.59 32.56
CA ASN A 497 5.94 -20.95 32.94
C ASN A 497 5.41 -20.02 31.85
N PHE A 498 5.38 -20.52 30.60
CA PHE A 498 5.05 -19.69 29.45
C PHE A 498 3.55 -19.31 29.38
N PRO A 499 3.21 -18.03 29.14
CA PRO A 499 1.83 -17.59 28.99
C PRO A 499 1.26 -17.98 27.61
N ALA A 500 0.44 -19.05 27.57
CA ALA A 500 -0.14 -19.57 26.33
C ALA A 500 -0.91 -18.52 25.48
N GLY A 501 -1.54 -17.54 26.13
CA GLY A 501 -2.22 -16.42 25.46
C GLY A 501 -1.28 -15.58 24.59
N LEU A 502 -0.04 -15.35 25.05
CA LEU A 502 0.97 -14.58 24.35
C LEU A 502 1.45 -15.33 23.10
N ALA A 503 1.76 -16.63 23.20
CA ALA A 503 2.15 -17.40 22.01
C ALA A 503 1.03 -17.38 20.98
N HIS A 504 -0.22 -17.51 21.42
CA HIS A 504 -1.35 -17.47 20.50
C HIS A 504 -1.44 -16.12 19.78
N ALA A 505 -1.28 -15.01 20.51
CA ALA A 505 -1.33 -13.65 19.97
C ALA A 505 -0.13 -13.35 19.04
N VAL A 506 1.10 -13.69 19.46
CA VAL A 506 2.34 -13.53 18.68
C VAL A 506 2.26 -14.35 17.39
N ARG A 507 1.88 -15.62 17.48
CA ARG A 507 1.71 -16.49 16.32
C ARG A 507 0.72 -15.89 15.31
N LYS A 508 -0.41 -15.38 15.79
CA LYS A 508 -1.44 -14.77 14.92
C LYS A 508 -0.93 -13.53 14.20
N ILE A 509 -0.20 -12.64 14.87
CA ILE A 509 0.32 -11.43 14.23
C ILE A 509 1.45 -11.77 13.25
N LEU A 510 2.37 -12.67 13.61
CA LEU A 510 3.45 -13.11 12.73
C LEU A 510 2.93 -13.79 11.46
N HIS A 511 1.89 -14.62 11.56
CA HIS A 511 1.24 -15.17 10.37
C HIS A 511 0.59 -14.13 9.47
N ALA A 512 0.14 -13.01 10.05
CA ALA A 512 -0.55 -11.97 9.31
C ALA A 512 0.42 -10.97 8.66
N THR A 513 1.57 -10.70 9.29
CA THR A 513 2.60 -9.78 8.77
C THR A 513 3.69 -10.50 7.97
N ARG A 514 3.90 -11.80 8.21
CA ARG A 514 4.85 -12.66 7.49
C ARG A 514 6.28 -12.09 7.38
N PRO A 515 6.89 -11.60 8.48
CA PRO A 515 8.16 -10.88 8.43
C PRO A 515 9.34 -11.70 7.91
N LEU A 516 9.32 -13.02 8.05
CA LEU A 516 10.37 -13.91 7.49
C LEU A 516 10.34 -13.99 5.96
N ALA A 517 9.16 -13.88 5.36
CA ALA A 517 9.01 -14.00 3.90
C ALA A 517 9.22 -12.66 3.19
N PHE A 518 9.03 -11.53 3.89
CA PHE A 518 9.10 -10.19 3.32
C PHE A 518 10.25 -9.35 3.91
N SER A 519 11.40 -9.95 4.23
CA SER A 519 12.58 -9.27 4.80
C SER A 519 13.87 -9.47 4.02
#